data_AF-A0A0R1Y4G4-F1
#
_entry.id   AF-A0A0R1Y4G4-F1
#
_cell.length_a   1.000
_cell.length_b   1.000
_cell.length_c   1.000
_cell.angle_alpha   90.00
_cell.angle_beta   90.00
_cell.angle_gamma   90.00
#
_symmetry.space_group_name_H-M   'P 1'
#
loop_
_entity.id
_entity.type
_entity.pdbx_description
1 polymer ?
#
loop_
_entity_poly.entity_id
_entity_poly.type
_entity_poly.pdbx_seq_one_letter_code
_entity_poly.pdbx_strand_id
1 'polypeptide(L)' 'MENIDVEVNELKGKSIPTWEVIIPNKKSIGLIEKVDGRYRATTTKTSNVLFAKSLESSINDLLSYFALHEK' A
#
# COMPACT_ATOMS: atom_id res chain seq x y z
N MET A 1 -3.82 4.06 21.41
CA MET A 1 -3.61 3.91 19.95
C MET A 1 -2.18 3.47 19.78
N GLU A 2 -1.95 2.28 19.24
CA GLU A 2 -0.60 1.89 18.82
C GLU A 2 -0.29 2.66 17.54
N ASN A 3 0.85 3.35 17.51
CA ASN A 3 1.36 3.90 16.26
C ASN A 3 1.94 2.73 15.47
N ILE A 4 1.43 2.51 14.26
CA ILE A 4 2.01 1.54 13.33
C ILE A 4 3.01 2.33 12.49
N ASP A 5 4.29 2.05 12.68
CA ASP A 5 5.32 2.55 11.78
C ASP A 5 5.11 1.93 10.39
N VAL A 6 5.21 2.75 9.35
CA VAL A 6 5.05 2.34 7.96
C VAL A 6 6.20 2.90 7.13
N GLU A 7 6.77 2.04 6.30
CA GLU A 7 7.75 2.42 5.29
C GLU A 7 7.11 2.37 3.92
N VAL A 8 7.41 3.37 3.10
CA VAL A 8 6.93 3.47 1.71
C VAL A 8 8.13 3.57 0.80
N ASN A 9 8.38 2.50 0.05
CA ASN A 9 9.56 2.35 -0.79
C ASN A 9 9.17 2.47 -2.26
N GLU A 10 9.71 3.47 -2.96
CA GLU A 10 9.52 3.56 -4.41
C GLU A 10 10.31 2.46 -5.14
N LEU A 11 9.63 1.67 -5.96
CA LEU A 11 10.23 0.59 -6.72
C LEU A 11 10.81 1.12 -8.03
N LYS A 12 12.14 1.18 -8.10
CA LYS A 12 12.88 1.62 -9.28
C LYS A 12 12.76 0.60 -10.43
N GLY A 13 12.84 1.08 -11.67
CA GLY A 13 12.85 0.24 -12.87
C GLY A 13 11.47 -0.30 -13.29
N LYS A 14 10.39 0.17 -12.68
CA LYS A 14 9.01 -0.14 -13.10
C LYS A 14 8.58 0.77 -14.26
N SER A 15 7.72 0.26 -15.13
CA SER A 15 7.16 1.00 -16.27
C SER A 15 6.21 2.12 -15.86
N ILE A 16 5.67 2.05 -14.63
CA ILE A 16 4.82 3.06 -14.03
C ILE A 16 5.30 3.34 -12.59
N PRO A 17 5.06 4.55 -12.06
CA PRO A 17 5.37 4.85 -10.66
C PRO A 17 4.70 3.82 -9.74
N THR A 18 5.52 3.14 -8.96
CA THR A 18 5.10 2.03 -8.10
C THR A 18 5.77 2.16 -6.75
N TRP A 19 5.01 1.96 -5.68
CA TRP A 19 5.49 1.97 -4.31
C TRP A 19 5.12 0.66 -3.63
N GLU A 20 6.02 0.19 -2.77
CA GLU A 20 5.76 -0.90 -1.84
C GLU A 20 5.53 -0.31 -0.44
N VAL A 21 4.46 -0.77 0.22
CA VAL A 21 4.13 -0.36 1.58
C VAL A 21 4.46 -1.51 2.53
N ILE A 22 5.30 -1.24 3.53
CA ILE A 22 5.87 -2.22 4.44
C ILE A 22 5.59 -1.79 5.89
N ILE A 23 5.22 -2.75 6.73
CA ILE A 23 5.30 -2.57 8.18
C ILE A 23 6.64 -3.13 8.65
N PRO A 24 7.53 -2.31 9.25
CA PRO A 24 8.83 -2.75 9.73
C PRO A 24 8.70 -3.98 10.64
N ASN A 25 9.64 -4.92 10.51
CA ASN A 25 9.66 -6.19 11.26
C ASN A 25 8.45 -7.12 11.05
N LYS A 26 7.51 -6.79 10.15
CA LYS A 26 6.44 -7.69 9.72
C LYS A 26 6.64 -8.14 8.29
N LYS A 27 6.11 -7.38 7.33
CA LYS A 27 6.08 -7.72 5.91
C LYS A 27 5.50 -6.58 5.07
N SER A 28 5.69 -6.70 3.76
CA SER A 28 4.96 -5.92 2.75
C SER A 28 3.45 -6.17 2.87
N ILE A 29 2.67 -5.10 2.99
CA ILE A 29 1.20 -5.16 3.13
C ILE A 29 0.47 -4.84 1.82
N GLY A 30 1.17 -4.24 0.86
CA GLY A 30 0.64 -4.06 -0.49
C GLY A 30 1.56 -3.26 -1.39
N LEU A 31 1.18 -3.23 -2.67
CA LEU A 31 1.79 -2.41 -3.71
C LEU A 31 0.82 -1.32 -4.13
N ILE A 32 1.34 -0.13 -4.43
CA ILE A 32 0.58 0.99 -4.96
C ILE A 32 1.15 1.36 -6.32
N GLU A 33 0.31 1.41 -7.33
CA GLU A 33 0.69 1.78 -8.70
C GLU A 33 -0.08 3.03 -9.13
N LYS A 34 0.60 3.97 -9.79
CA LYS A 34 -0.07 5.11 -10.40
C LYS A 34 -0.57 4.73 -11.80
N VAL A 35 -1.89 4.57 -11.93
CA VAL A 35 -2.57 4.14 -13.16
C VAL A 35 -3.67 5.14 -13.49
N ASP A 36 -3.67 5.68 -14.71
CA ASP A 36 -4.70 6.60 -15.22
C ASP A 36 -5.04 7.77 -14.27
N GLY A 37 -4.02 8.36 -13.65
CA GLY A 37 -4.17 9.48 -12.72
C GLY A 37 -4.71 9.10 -11.33
N ARG A 38 -4.94 7.82 -11.05
CA ARG A 38 -5.31 7.28 -9.74
C ARG A 38 -4.19 6.43 -9.16
N TYR A 39 -4.33 6.11 -7.88
CA TYR A 39 -3.44 5.20 -7.16
C TYR A 39 -4.19 3.90 -6.91
N ARG A 40 -3.72 2.82 -7.54
CA ARG A 40 -4.23 1.47 -7.41
C ARG A 40 -3.43 0.75 -6.34
N ALA A 41 -4.03 0.49 -5.19
CA ALA A 41 -3.44 -0.33 -4.15
C ALA A 41 -3.86 -1.79 -4.32
N THR A 42 -2.90 -2.72 -4.24
CA THR A 42 -3.13 -4.16 -4.28
C THR A 42 -2.61 -4.79 -2.98
N THR A 43 -3.48 -5.47 -2.23
CA THR A 43 -3.10 -6.11 -0.96
C THR A 43 -2.27 -7.37 -1.21
N THR A 44 -1.26 -7.62 -0.38
CA THR A 44 -0.35 -8.77 -0.60
C THR A 44 -1.02 -10.12 -0.31
N LYS A 45 -1.90 -10.20 0.70
CA LYS A 45 -2.48 -11.48 1.16
C LYS A 45 -3.68 -11.95 0.34
N THR A 46 -4.53 -11.02 -0.07
CA THR A 46 -5.82 -11.33 -0.73
C THR A 46 -5.89 -10.86 -2.17
N SER A 47 -4.87 -10.12 -2.64
CA SER A 47 -4.87 -9.48 -3.97
C SER A 47 -6.09 -8.60 -4.20
N ASN A 48 -6.68 -8.07 -3.12
CA ASN A 48 -7.76 -7.10 -3.21
C ASN A 48 -7.24 -5.79 -3.78
N VAL A 49 -8.05 -5.17 -4.63
CA VAL A 49 -7.69 -3.93 -5.31
C VAL A 49 -8.54 -2.78 -4.76
N LEU A 50 -7.87 -1.70 -4.36
CA LEU A 50 -8.46 -0.46 -3.88
C LEU A 50 -7.96 0.70 -4.75
N PHE A 51 -8.78 1.74 -4.92
CA PHE A 51 -8.42 2.91 -5.71
C PHE A 51 -8.59 4.19 -4.89
N ALA A 52 -7.55 5.01 -4.88
CA ALA A 52 -7.59 6.32 -4.23
C ALA A 52 -7.11 7.45 -5.15
N LYS A 53 -7.41 8.68 -4.73
CA LYS A 53 -7.04 9.92 -5.43
C LYS A 53 -5.60 10.36 -5.16
N SER A 54 -4.99 9.88 -4.08
CA SER A 54 -3.61 10.20 -3.70
C SER A 54 -2.87 8.96 -3.19
N LEU A 55 -1.53 9.07 -3.17
CA LEU A 55 -0.65 8.05 -2.60
C LEU A 55 -0.94 7.86 -1.10
N GLU A 56 -1.05 8.95 -0.36
CA GLU A 56 -1.35 8.94 1.08
C GLU A 56 -2.67 8.23 1.38
N SER A 57 -3.74 8.53 0.64
CA SER A 57 -5.01 7.82 0.82
C SER A 57 -4.89 6.32 0.53
N SER A 58 -4.12 5.93 -0.50
CA SER A 58 -3.87 4.51 -0.79
C SER A 58 -3.07 3.80 0.32
N ILE A 59 -2.11 4.49 0.94
CA ILE A 59 -1.37 3.95 2.09
C ILE A 59 -2.33 3.74 3.27
N ASN A 60 -3.17 4.72 3.56
CA ASN A 60 -4.16 4.63 4.64
C ASN A 60 -5.20 3.51 4.39
N ASP A 61 -5.61 3.30 3.14
CA ASP A 61 -6.49 2.21 2.76
C ASP A 61 -5.83 0.84 3.01
N LEU A 62 -4.55 0.67 2.63
CA LEU A 62 -3.78 -0.55 2.91
C LEU A 62 -3.60 -0.80 4.41
N LEU A 63 -3.29 0.23 5.19
CA LEU A 63 -3.14 0.13 6.64
C LEU A 63 -4.47 -0.25 7.31
N SER A 64 -5.57 0.36 6.88
CA SER A 64 -6.91 0.05 7.38
C SER A 64 -7.29 -1.40 7.07
N TYR A 65 -7.03 -1.85 5.84
CA TYR A 65 -7.26 -3.23 5.44
C TYR A 65 -6.44 -4.21 6.28
N PHE A 66 -5.14 -3.94 6.46
CA PHE A 66 -4.25 -4.75 7.29
C PHE A 66 -4.76 -4.83 8.74
N ALA A 67 -5.15 -3.71 9.34
CA ALA A 67 -5.65 -3.66 10.71
C ALA A 67 -6.96 -4.45 10.91
N LEU A 68 -7.81 -4.53 9.89
CA LEU A 68 -9.10 -5.24 9.95
C LEU A 68 -8.99 -6.73 9.67
N HIS A 69 -8.06 -7.16 8.81
CA HIS A 69 -8.03 -8.53 8.27
C HIS A 69 -6.78 -9.33 8.64
N GLU A 70 -5.74 -8.70 9.20
CA GLU A 70 -4.44 -9.33 9.46
C GLU A 70 -3.90 -9.10 10.88
N LYS A 71 -4.73 -8.58 11.80
CA LYS A 71 -4.36 -8.47 13.21
C LYS A 71 -4.29 -9.82 13.90
#